data_AF-A0A382NFF3-F1
#
_entry.id   AF-A0A382NFF3-F1
#
_cell.length_a   1.000
_cell.length_b   1.000
_cell.length_c   1.000
_cell.angle_alpha   90.00
_cell.angle_beta   90.00
_cell.angle_gamma   90.00
#
_symmetry.space_group_name_H-M   'P 1'
#
loop_
_entity.id
_entity.type
_entity.pdbx_description
1 polymer ?
#
loop_
_entity_poly.entity_id
_entity_poly.type
_entity_poly.pdbx_seq_one_letter_code
_entity_poly.pdbx_strand_id
1 'polypeptide(L)' 'MMQHHKYSLTELDNMIPWEREIYVNLLIKHIAEENERIQREQNQR' A
#
# COMPACT_ATOMS: atom_id res chain seq x y z
N MET A 1 -22.69 8.64 -25.51
CA MET A 1 -21.85 9.61 -24.79
C MET A 1 -21.67 9.11 -23.36
N MET A 2 -20.46 8.69 -23.01
CA MET A 2 -20.08 8.30 -21.66
C MET A 2 -19.35 9.50 -21.04
N GLN A 3 -20.05 10.29 -20.26
CA GLN A 3 -19.47 11.33 -19.41
C GLN A 3 -19.66 10.93 -17.96
N HIS A 4 -18.64 11.20 -17.12
CA HIS A 4 -18.47 10.89 -15.67
C HIS A 4 -17.94 9.45 -15.44
N HIS A 5 -16.66 9.18 -15.11
CA HIS A 5 -15.61 9.92 -14.42
C HIS A 5 -14.25 9.77 -15.13
N LYS A 6 -13.44 10.84 -15.10
CA LYS A 6 -12.11 10.96 -15.72
C LYS A 6 -11.04 10.16 -14.96
N TYR A 7 -11.13 8.84 -14.98
CA TYR A 7 -9.93 8.02 -14.95
C TYR A 7 -10.05 6.96 -16.03
N SER A 8 -9.38 7.17 -17.16
CA SER A 8 -9.42 6.21 -18.25
C SER A 8 -8.54 5.02 -17.87
N LEU A 9 -8.87 3.82 -18.35
CA LEU A 9 -8.06 2.60 -18.18
C LEU A 9 -6.57 2.80 -18.56
N THR A 10 -6.28 3.84 -19.33
CA THR A 10 -4.96 4.33 -19.72
C THR A 10 -4.13 4.94 -18.57
N GLU A 11 -4.74 5.40 -17.49
CA GLU A 11 -4.01 5.93 -16.31
C GLU A 11 -3.58 4.81 -15.35
N LEU A 12 -4.26 3.66 -15.37
CA LEU A 12 -3.89 2.48 -14.59
C LEU A 12 -2.66 1.76 -15.16
N ASP A 13 -2.41 1.87 -16.46
CA ASP A 13 -1.23 1.30 -17.14
C ASP A 13 0.03 2.18 -17.01
N ASN A 14 -0.10 3.41 -16.52
CA ASN A 14 1.03 4.35 -16.35
C ASN A 14 1.65 4.31 -14.93
N MET A 15 1.24 3.38 -14.06
CA MET A 15 1.95 3.19 -12.79
C MET A 15 3.34 2.64 -13.07
N ILE A 16 4.36 3.48 -12.90
CA ILE A 16 5.76 3.10 -13.14
C ILE A 16 6.11 1.96 -12.16
N PRO A 17 6.73 0.85 -12.62
CA PRO A 17 7.02 -0.33 -11.80
C PRO A 17 7.68 -0.03 -10.45
N TRP A 18 8.52 1.01 -10.38
CA TRP A 18 9.25 1.39 -9.18
C TRP A 18 8.37 1.94 -8.03
N GLU A 19 7.25 2.62 -8.32
CA GLU A 19 6.35 3.16 -7.30
C GLU A 19 5.63 2.03 -6.56
N ARG A 20 5.28 0.98 -7.31
CA ARG A 20 4.71 -0.24 -6.74
C ARG A 20 5.69 -0.91 -5.79
N GLU A 21 6.96 -1.03 -6.18
CA GLU A 21 7.99 -1.61 -5.32
C GLU A 21 8.19 -0.80 -4.04
N ILE A 22 8.22 0.54 -4.14
CA ILE A 22 8.32 1.42 -2.96
C ILE A 22 7.11 1.23 -2.05
N TYR A 23 5.89 1.26 -2.59
CA TYR A 23 4.68 1.08 -1.80
C TYR A 23 4.65 -0.28 -1.10
N VAL A 24 5.00 -1.36 -1.82
CA VAL A 24 5.09 -2.71 -1.26
C VAL A 24 6.14 -2.78 -0.15
N ASN A 25 7.32 -2.18 -0.34
CA ASN A 25 8.35 -2.14 0.69
C ASN A 25 7.91 -1.36 1.93
N LEU A 26 7.24 -0.22 1.77
CA LEU A 26 6.69 0.56 2.88
C LEU A 26 5.60 -0.23 3.62
N LEU A 27 4.75 -0.94 2.89
CA LEU A 27 3.71 -1.79 3.47
C LEU A 27 4.31 -2.95 4.27
N ILE A 28 5.32 -3.64 3.72
CA ILE A 28 6.03 -4.71 4.42
C ILE A 28 6.63 -4.19 5.73
N LYS A 29 7.28 -3.02 5.69
CA LYS A 29 7.84 -2.38 6.89
C LYS A 29 6.76 -2.08 7.93
N HIS A 30 5.65 -1.49 7.51
CA HIS A 30 4.54 -1.16 8.41
C HIS A 30 3.94 -2.40 9.09
N ILE A 31 3.73 -3.49 8.33
CA ILE A 31 3.21 -4.76 8.88
C ILE A 31 4.16 -5.34 9.93
N ALA A 32 5.48 -5.29 9.69
CA ALA A 32 6.46 -5.77 10.65
C ALA A 32 6.42 -4.96 11.97
N GLU A 33 6.37 -3.63 11.87
CA GLU A 33 6.27 -2.74 13.03
C GLU A 33 4.99 -2.97 13.84
N GLU A 34 3.86 -3.19 13.17
CA GLU A 34 2.59 -3.48 13.83
C GLU A 34 2.58 -4.84 14.53
N ASN A 35 3.16 -5.88 13.91
CA ASN A 35 3.30 -7.19 14.54
C ASN A 35 4.16 -7.09 15.81
N GLU A 36 5.27 -6.34 15.76
CA GLU A 36 6.09 -6.09 16.94
C GLU A 36 5.33 -5.32 18.02
N ARG A 37 4.54 -4.31 17.65
CA ARG A 37 3.73 -3.55 18.61
C ARG A 37 2.72 -4.46 19.31
N ILE A 38 2.00 -5.28 18.55
CA ILE A 38 1.03 -6.26 19.09
C ILE A 38 1.74 -7.24 20.01
N GLN A 39 2.90 -7.77 19.62
CA GLN A 39 3.67 -8.69 20.46
C GLN A 39 4.13 -8.03 21.77
N ARG A 40 4.59 -6.77 21.71
CA ARG A 40 4.96 -5.99 22.91
C ARG A 40 3.76 -5.78 23.82
N GLU A 41 2.59 -5.44 23.27
CA GLU A 41 1.35 -5.26 24.03
C GLU A 41 0.86 -6.58 24.66
N GLN A 42 1.04 -7.72 23.97
CA GLN A 42 0.71 -9.04 24.52
C GLN A 42 1.66 -9.44 25.66
N ASN A 43 2.96 -9.15 25.53
CA ASN A 43 3.94 -9.48 26.57
C ASN A 43 3.83 -8.59 27.82
N GLN A 44 3.15 -7.44 27.72
CA GLN A 44 2.90 -6.53 28.84
C GLN A 44 1.60 -6.83 29.60
N ARG A 45 0.77 -7.75 29.11
CA ARG A 45 -0.46 -8.22 29.77
C ARG A 45 -0.20 -9.53 30.52
#